data_AF-A0A2M8FDQ3-F1
#
_entry.id   AF-A0A2M8FDQ3-F1
#
_cell.length_a   1.000
_cell.length_b   1.000
_cell.length_c   1.000
_cell.angle_alpha   90.00
_cell.angle_beta   90.00
_cell.angle_gamma   90.00
#
_symmetry.space_group_name_H-M   'P 1'
#
loop_
_entity.id
_entity.type
_entity.pdbx_description
1 polymer ?
#
loop_
_entity_poly.entity_id
_entity_poly.type
_entity_poly.pdbx_seq_one_letter_code
_entity_poly.pdbx_strand_id
1 'polypeptide(L)'
;MVNISDTLVASLNNSLVGAVNFIPKFIAGLVILLIGIVVAAILKQVVVSIFKALKIDSFLKKYGVPELKEEFSWTNILGELVRWFVIIVFLIPTADVWGLPRITTVLNEFLVYLPNVFVAAIVALVGFVFARLAHDVILVSAKNVDSKTAATIATVARWAINIFVILAVLAQLGVAADLVRILFTGLVAMLAVAGGIAFGLGGQGAAKDSIEVVRKKLKQ
;
A
#
# COMPACT_ATOMS: atom_id res chain seq x y z
N MET A 1 -58.31 -22.93 11.03
CA MET A 1 -57.58 -23.42 9.85
C MET A 1 -57.09 -22.20 9.10
N VAL A 2 -55.79 -22.09 8.83
CA VAL A 2 -55.24 -20.96 8.06
C VAL A 2 -55.80 -21.07 6.64
N ASN A 3 -56.60 -20.09 6.22
CA ASN A 3 -57.09 -20.02 4.85
C ASN A 3 -55.91 -19.72 3.93
N ILE A 4 -55.52 -20.70 3.14
CA ILE A 4 -54.38 -20.61 2.22
C ILE A 4 -54.57 -19.43 1.24
N SER A 5 -55.82 -19.16 0.83
CA SER A 5 -56.18 -18.01 0.01
C SER A 5 -55.83 -16.67 0.66
N ASP A 6 -56.10 -16.51 1.97
CA ASP A 6 -55.82 -15.26 2.68
C ASP A 6 -54.30 -15.05 2.84
N THR A 7 -53.55 -16.14 3.05
CA THR A 7 -52.08 -16.06 3.11
C THR A 7 -51.41 -15.78 1.76
N LEU A 8 -51.98 -16.28 0.65
CA LEU A 8 -51.50 -15.98 -0.70
C LEU A 8 -51.75 -14.52 -1.06
N VAL A 9 -52.97 -14.03 -0.81
CA VAL A 9 -53.35 -12.64 -1.09
C VAL A 9 -52.54 -11.68 -0.22
N ALA A 10 -52.33 -11.99 1.06
CA ALA A 10 -51.48 -11.20 1.94
C ALA A 10 -50.02 -11.15 1.47
N SER A 11 -49.46 -12.28 1.03
CA SER A 11 -48.08 -12.34 0.51
C SER A 11 -47.90 -11.54 -0.79
N LEU A 12 -48.87 -11.63 -1.71
CA LEU A 12 -48.89 -10.85 -2.94
C LEU A 12 -49.02 -9.35 -2.66
N ASN A 13 -49.93 -8.97 -1.75
CA ASN A 13 -50.11 -7.57 -1.37
C ASN A 13 -48.84 -7.00 -0.71
N ASN A 14 -48.21 -7.75 0.19
CA ASN A 14 -46.95 -7.35 0.82
C ASN A 14 -45.80 -7.23 -0.18
N SER A 15 -45.74 -8.10 -1.20
CA SER A 15 -44.76 -8.00 -2.29
C SER A 15 -45.00 -6.76 -3.16
N LEU A 16 -46.26 -6.45 -3.50
CA LEU A 16 -46.62 -5.27 -4.28
C LEU A 16 -46.32 -3.97 -3.53
N VAL A 17 -46.67 -3.91 -2.24
CA VAL A 17 -46.33 -2.77 -1.36
C VAL A 17 -44.80 -2.62 -1.22
N GLY A 18 -44.08 -3.74 -1.11
CA GLY A 18 -42.62 -3.75 -1.13
C GLY A 18 -42.02 -3.16 -2.42
N ALA A 19 -42.58 -3.52 -3.58
CA ALA A 19 -42.15 -3.00 -4.88
C ALA A 19 -42.41 -1.50 -5.03
N VAL A 20 -43.58 -1.01 -4.60
CA VAL A 20 -43.92 0.41 -4.63
C VAL A 20 -43.00 1.22 -3.69
N ASN A 21 -42.69 0.70 -2.51
CA ASN A 21 -41.79 1.35 -1.56
C ASN A 21 -40.31 1.30 -1.96
N PHE A 22 -39.93 0.42 -2.89
CA PHE A 22 -38.58 0.38 -3.45
C PHE A 22 -38.32 1.56 -4.39
N ILE A 23 -39.32 2.04 -5.13
CA ILE A 23 -39.13 3.12 -6.13
C ILE A 23 -38.57 4.41 -5.48
N PRO A 24 -39.15 4.95 -4.39
CA PRO A 24 -38.58 6.12 -3.72
C PRO A 24 -37.16 5.90 -3.19
N LYS A 25 -36.90 4.72 -2.60
CA LYS A 25 -35.56 4.35 -2.10
C LYS A 25 -34.54 4.24 -3.22
N PHE A 26 -34.96 3.67 -4.35
CA PHE A 26 -34.12 3.56 -5.53
C PHE A 26 -33.68 4.94 -6.03
N ILE A 27 -34.63 5.86 -6.17
CA ILE A 27 -34.37 7.24 -6.58
C ILE A 27 -33.47 7.96 -5.57
N ALA A 28 -33.74 7.84 -4.26
CA ALA A 28 -32.92 8.47 -3.23
C ALA A 28 -31.46 7.98 -3.28
N GLY A 29 -31.23 6.66 -3.38
CA GLY A 29 -29.89 6.11 -3.53
C GLY A 29 -29.22 6.54 -4.84
N LEU A 30 -29.98 6.62 -5.94
CA LEU A 30 -29.45 7.10 -7.22
C LEU A 30 -28.96 8.56 -7.13
N VAL A 31 -29.71 9.43 -6.46
CA VAL A 31 -29.29 10.82 -6.22
C VAL A 31 -27.99 10.88 -5.42
N ILE A 32 -27.88 10.10 -4.34
CA ILE A 32 -26.66 10.02 -3.52
C ILE A 32 -25.47 9.58 -4.38
N LEU A 33 -25.65 8.54 -5.20
CA LEU A 33 -24.60 8.03 -6.07
C LEU A 33 -24.16 9.05 -7.12
N LEU A 34 -25.11 9.75 -7.76
CA LEU A 34 -24.81 10.79 -8.74
C LEU A 34 -24.00 11.93 -8.12
N ILE A 35 -24.38 12.38 -6.92
CA ILE A 35 -23.61 13.38 -6.16
C ILE A 35 -22.20 12.86 -5.91
N GLY A 36 -22.06 11.62 -5.47
CA GLY A 36 -20.76 10.99 -5.22
C GLY A 36 -19.85 10.98 -6.43
N ILE A 37 -20.37 10.64 -7.62
CA ILE A 37 -19.60 10.62 -8.87
C ILE A 37 -19.10 12.03 -9.24
N VAL A 38 -19.96 13.04 -9.09
CA VAL A 38 -19.60 14.45 -9.37
C VAL A 38 -18.52 14.92 -8.40
N VAL A 39 -18.70 14.71 -7.10
CA VAL A 39 -17.72 15.08 -6.07
C VAL A 39 -16.39 14.35 -6.29
N ALA A 40 -16.43 13.06 -6.62
CA ALA A 40 -15.24 12.26 -6.91
C ALA A 40 -14.46 12.79 -8.13
N ALA A 41 -15.16 13.19 -9.20
CA ALA A 41 -14.53 13.76 -10.38
C ALA A 41 -13.83 15.09 -10.08
N ILE A 42 -14.46 15.95 -9.27
CA ILE A 42 -13.86 17.23 -8.83
C ILE A 42 -12.62 16.97 -7.98
N LEU A 43 -12.71 16.10 -6.97
CA LEU A 43 -11.59 15.78 -6.09
C LEU A 43 -10.41 15.16 -6.84
N LYS A 44 -10.68 14.28 -7.81
CA LYS A 44 -9.64 13.77 -8.71
C LYS A 44 -8.91 14.91 -9.41
N GLN A 45 -9.65 15.85 -10.00
CA GLN A 45 -9.05 16.97 -10.73
C GLN A 45 -8.20 17.84 -9.79
N VAL A 46 -8.67 18.12 -8.58
CA VAL A 46 -7.91 18.89 -7.59
C VAL A 46 -6.58 18.19 -7.26
N VAL A 47 -6.62 16.89 -6.95
CA VAL A 47 -5.41 16.11 -6.62
C VAL A 47 -4.44 16.07 -7.81
N VAL A 48 -4.95 15.79 -9.02
CA VAL A 48 -4.12 15.77 -10.23
C VAL A 48 -3.49 17.13 -10.49
N SER A 49 -4.25 18.22 -10.33
CA SER A 49 -3.75 19.59 -10.52
C SER A 49 -2.66 19.95 -9.53
N ILE A 50 -2.80 19.58 -8.25
CA ILE A 50 -1.78 19.80 -7.22
C ILE A 50 -0.48 19.06 -7.58
N PHE A 51 -0.56 17.79 -7.92
CA PHE A 51 0.62 16.98 -8.26
C PHE A 51 1.30 17.45 -9.55
N LYS A 52 0.53 17.88 -10.55
CA LYS A 52 1.06 18.50 -11.77
C LYS A 52 1.72 19.85 -11.49
N ALA A 53 1.14 20.69 -10.64
CA ALA A 53 1.72 21.97 -10.25
C ALA A 53 3.07 21.78 -9.53
N LEU A 54 3.18 20.73 -8.71
CA LEU A 54 4.41 20.32 -8.04
C LEU A 54 5.41 19.60 -8.97
N LYS A 55 5.05 19.35 -10.23
CA LYS A 55 5.86 18.62 -11.23
C LYS A 55 6.37 17.26 -10.73
N ILE A 56 5.53 16.56 -9.95
CA ILE A 56 5.88 15.26 -9.36
C ILE A 56 6.25 14.26 -10.46
N ASP A 57 5.46 14.15 -11.53
CA ASP A 57 5.76 13.23 -12.64
C ASP A 57 7.15 13.49 -13.25
N SER A 58 7.54 14.75 -13.46
CA SER A 58 8.88 15.09 -13.98
C SER A 58 9.99 14.73 -13.01
N PHE A 59 9.78 14.94 -11.71
CA PHE A 59 10.71 14.54 -10.66
C PHE A 59 10.89 13.02 -10.64
N LEU A 60 9.80 12.25 -10.66
CA LEU A 60 9.83 10.79 -10.64
C LEU A 60 10.51 10.20 -11.88
N LYS A 61 10.25 10.76 -13.07
CA LYS A 61 10.95 10.38 -14.31
C LYS A 61 12.46 10.57 -14.20
N LYS A 62 12.90 11.70 -13.63
CA LYS A 62 14.34 11.99 -13.43
C LYS A 62 15.02 10.94 -12.55
N TYR A 63 14.31 10.44 -11.53
CA TYR A 63 14.82 9.40 -10.64
C TYR A 63 14.52 7.97 -11.12
N GLY A 64 14.10 7.79 -12.37
CA GLY A 64 13.95 6.49 -12.99
C GLY A 64 12.91 5.60 -12.30
N VAL A 65 11.86 6.22 -11.75
CA VAL A 65 10.69 5.48 -11.25
C VAL A 65 9.95 4.89 -12.44
N PRO A 66 9.63 3.58 -12.45
CA PRO A 66 8.94 2.96 -13.57
C PRO A 66 7.57 3.61 -13.82
N GLU A 67 7.28 3.94 -15.07
CA GLU A 67 5.93 4.29 -15.51
C GLU A 67 5.41 3.15 -16.40
N LEU A 68 4.15 2.76 -16.21
CA LEU A 68 3.56 1.65 -16.96
C LEU A 68 3.23 2.06 -18.41
N LYS A 69 2.77 3.32 -18.64
CA LYS A 69 2.60 4.05 -19.92
C LYS A 69 2.40 5.56 -19.65
N GLU A 70 2.49 6.43 -20.67
CA GLU A 70 2.20 7.88 -20.52
C GLU A 70 0.78 8.18 -19.98
N GLU A 71 -0.21 7.34 -20.31
CA GLU A 71 -1.58 7.44 -19.79
C GLU A 71 -1.72 7.05 -18.31
N PHE A 72 -0.76 6.30 -17.78
CA PHE A 72 -0.72 5.81 -16.40
C PHE A 72 0.39 6.49 -15.59
N SER A 73 0.43 7.83 -15.62
CA SER A 73 1.33 8.58 -14.74
C SER A 73 0.94 8.38 -13.27
N TRP A 74 1.93 8.42 -12.38
CA TRP A 74 1.71 8.27 -10.93
C TRP A 74 0.71 9.28 -10.38
N THR A 75 0.73 10.51 -10.90
CA THR A 75 -0.27 11.53 -10.58
C THR A 75 -1.69 11.09 -10.95
N ASN A 76 -1.88 10.52 -12.15
CA ASN A 76 -3.20 10.04 -12.58
C ASN A 76 -3.67 8.82 -11.77
N ILE A 77 -2.76 7.90 -11.44
CA ILE A 77 -3.04 6.73 -10.59
C ILE A 77 -3.54 7.18 -9.20
N LEU A 78 -2.83 8.10 -8.54
CA LEU A 78 -3.23 8.63 -7.24
C LEU A 78 -4.56 9.40 -7.31
N GLY A 79 -4.77 10.19 -8.38
CA GLY A 79 -6.04 10.88 -8.61
C GLY A 79 -7.21 9.91 -8.81
N GLU A 80 -7.00 8.82 -9.56
CA GLU A 80 -8.03 7.79 -9.75
C GLU A 80 -8.29 7.02 -8.46
N LEU A 81 -7.27 6.77 -7.64
CA LEU A 81 -7.42 6.17 -6.31
C LEU A 81 -8.30 7.03 -5.39
N VAL A 82 -8.10 8.36 -5.39
CA VAL A 82 -8.97 9.31 -4.66
C VAL A 82 -10.40 9.29 -5.21
N ARG A 83 -10.55 9.24 -6.53
CA ARG A 83 -11.88 9.15 -7.16
C ARG A 83 -12.63 7.91 -6.68
N TRP A 84 -12.01 6.74 -6.73
CA TRP A 84 -12.62 5.49 -6.27
C TRP A 84 -12.90 5.50 -4.78
N PHE A 85 -12.01 6.08 -3.97
CA PHE A 85 -12.25 6.27 -2.54
C PHE A 85 -13.56 7.03 -2.29
N VAL A 86 -13.71 8.18 -2.94
CA VAL A 86 -14.91 9.01 -2.79
C VAL A 86 -16.15 8.26 -3.30
N ILE A 87 -16.07 7.58 -4.45
CA ILE A 87 -17.20 6.80 -4.97
C ILE A 87 -17.64 5.74 -3.95
N ILE A 88 -16.71 4.99 -3.34
CA ILE A 88 -17.03 3.97 -2.33
C ILE A 88 -17.69 4.61 -1.10
N VAL A 89 -17.19 5.76 -0.63
CA VAL A 89 -17.80 6.51 0.49
C VAL A 89 -19.27 6.82 0.22
N PHE A 90 -19.63 7.22 -1.00
CA PHE A 90 -21.02 7.49 -1.39
C PHE A 90 -21.82 6.22 -1.72
N LEU A 91 -21.15 5.15 -2.12
CA LEU A 91 -21.79 3.87 -2.42
C LEU A 91 -22.29 3.18 -1.14
N ILE A 92 -21.64 3.39 0.01
CA ILE A 92 -22.08 2.86 1.31
C ILE A 92 -23.50 3.33 1.68
N PRO A 93 -23.79 4.63 1.82
CA PRO A 93 -25.15 5.09 2.11
C PRO A 93 -26.13 4.80 0.97
N THR A 94 -25.67 4.74 -0.29
CA THR A 94 -26.50 4.28 -1.42
C THR A 94 -26.98 2.84 -1.22
N ALA A 95 -26.06 1.93 -0.87
CA ALA A 95 -26.37 0.53 -0.61
C ALA A 95 -27.23 0.35 0.65
N ASP A 96 -27.06 1.20 1.67
CA ASP A 96 -27.89 1.21 2.87
C ASP A 96 -29.34 1.62 2.56
N VAL A 97 -29.54 2.69 1.80
CA VAL A 97 -30.86 3.14 1.34
C VAL A 97 -31.56 2.06 0.49
N TRP A 98 -30.81 1.33 -0.33
CA TRP A 98 -31.33 0.21 -1.12
C TRP A 98 -31.55 -1.08 -0.30
N GLY A 99 -31.19 -1.10 0.97
CA GLY A 99 -31.37 -2.25 1.85
C GLY A 99 -30.44 -3.42 1.53
N LEU A 100 -29.19 -3.13 1.15
CA LEU A 100 -28.17 -4.11 0.77
C LEU A 100 -27.08 -4.26 1.85
N PRO A 101 -27.39 -4.80 3.06
CA PRO A 101 -26.46 -4.80 4.18
C PRO A 101 -25.16 -5.56 3.88
N ARG A 102 -25.24 -6.69 3.15
CA ARG A 102 -24.04 -7.44 2.73
C ARG A 102 -23.10 -6.58 1.87
N ILE A 103 -23.66 -5.76 0.98
CA ILE A 103 -22.87 -4.85 0.14
C ILE A 103 -22.24 -3.76 1.02
N THR A 104 -23.00 -3.19 1.97
CA THR A 104 -22.43 -2.18 2.89
C THR A 104 -21.27 -2.73 3.71
N THR A 105 -21.34 -3.97 4.22
CA THR A 105 -20.24 -4.61 4.96
C THR A 105 -18.99 -4.71 4.10
N VAL A 106 -19.13 -5.26 2.89
CA VAL A 106 -18.01 -5.40 1.95
C VAL A 106 -17.42 -4.02 1.62
N LEU A 107 -18.26 -3.02 1.31
CA LEU A 107 -17.77 -1.67 1.00
C LEU A 107 -17.04 -1.02 2.17
N ASN A 108 -17.46 -1.27 3.42
CA ASN A 108 -16.74 -0.78 4.60
C ASN A 108 -15.37 -1.46 4.76
N GLU A 109 -15.27 -2.78 4.52
CA GLU A 109 -13.98 -3.48 4.52
C GLU A 109 -13.04 -2.91 3.45
N PHE A 110 -13.56 -2.67 2.23
CA PHE A 110 -12.80 -1.99 1.18
C PHE A 110 -12.38 -0.59 1.59
N LEU A 111 -13.27 0.20 2.22
CA LEU A 111 -12.96 1.56 2.69
C LEU A 111 -11.78 1.57 3.67
N VAL A 112 -11.73 0.62 4.62
CA VAL A 112 -10.63 0.49 5.59
C VAL A 112 -9.34 0.01 4.92
N TYR A 113 -9.44 -0.75 3.83
CA TYR A 113 -8.29 -1.18 3.03
C TYR A 113 -7.69 -0.06 2.17
N LEU A 114 -8.49 0.89 1.67
CA LEU A 114 -8.01 1.95 0.77
C LEU A 114 -6.87 2.83 1.34
N PRO A 115 -6.87 3.26 2.62
CA PRO A 115 -5.73 3.94 3.22
C PRO A 115 -4.41 3.18 3.05
N ASN A 116 -4.44 1.85 3.14
CA ASN A 116 -3.25 1.03 2.93
C ASN A 116 -2.79 1.09 1.48
N VAL A 117 -3.71 1.10 0.50
CA VAL A 117 -3.37 1.29 -0.92
C VAL A 117 -2.69 2.65 -1.16
N PHE A 118 -3.17 3.71 -0.50
CA PHE A 118 -2.51 5.03 -0.57
C PHE A 118 -1.08 4.99 -0.02
N VAL A 119 -0.90 4.40 1.17
CA VAL A 119 0.43 4.23 1.78
C VAL A 119 1.33 3.41 0.86
N ALA A 120 0.83 2.34 0.27
CA ALA A 120 1.58 1.48 -0.65
C ALA A 120 2.08 2.27 -1.87
N ALA A 121 1.22 3.11 -2.46
CA ALA A 121 1.60 3.97 -3.58
C ALA A 121 2.70 4.99 -3.18
N ILE A 122 2.59 5.60 -2.01
CA ILE A 122 3.61 6.54 -1.49
C ILE A 122 4.94 5.81 -1.23
N VAL A 123 4.90 4.64 -0.59
CA VAL A 123 6.09 3.82 -0.32
C VAL A 123 6.76 3.40 -1.63
N ALA A 124 5.98 3.01 -2.65
CA ALA A 124 6.52 2.70 -3.97
C ALA A 124 7.25 3.90 -4.58
N LEU A 125 6.58 5.06 -4.61
CA LEU A 125 7.15 6.31 -5.15
C LEU A 125 8.47 6.68 -4.48
N VAL A 126 8.44 6.77 -3.15
CA VAL A 126 9.60 7.16 -2.35
C VAL A 126 10.70 6.09 -2.47
N GLY A 127 10.35 4.83 -2.36
CA GLY A 127 11.27 3.70 -2.41
C GLY A 127 12.04 3.60 -3.73
N PHE A 128 11.37 3.75 -4.87
CA PHE A 128 12.04 3.71 -6.17
C PHE A 128 12.98 4.92 -6.36
N VAL A 129 12.60 6.10 -5.88
CA VAL A 129 13.50 7.27 -5.87
C VAL A 129 14.74 6.99 -5.01
N PHE A 130 14.57 6.43 -3.81
CA PHE A 130 15.68 6.05 -2.94
C PHE A 130 16.60 5.01 -3.58
N ALA A 131 16.05 4.01 -4.28
CA ALA A 131 16.85 3.01 -4.98
C ALA A 131 17.76 3.64 -6.04
N ARG A 132 17.25 4.64 -6.78
CA ARG A 132 18.04 5.36 -7.77
C ARG A 132 19.08 6.27 -7.12
N LEU A 133 18.70 6.99 -6.06
CA LEU A 133 19.64 7.82 -5.31
C LEU A 133 20.80 7.00 -4.76
N ALA A 134 20.53 5.84 -4.17
CA ALA A 134 21.55 4.94 -3.67
C ALA A 134 22.51 4.49 -4.78
N HIS A 135 21.97 4.11 -5.94
CA HIS A 135 22.77 3.77 -7.12
C HIS A 135 23.72 4.92 -7.52
N ASP A 136 23.18 6.13 -7.64
CA ASP A 136 23.95 7.30 -8.10
C ASP A 136 25.00 7.73 -7.06
N VAL A 137 24.68 7.65 -5.77
CA VAL A 137 25.63 7.89 -4.67
C VAL A 137 26.78 6.88 -4.69
N ILE A 138 26.49 5.59 -4.91
CA ILE A 138 27.53 4.54 -4.99
C ILE A 138 28.46 4.81 -6.18
N LEU A 139 27.91 5.13 -7.35
CA LEU A 139 28.69 5.47 -8.54
C LEU A 139 29.62 6.68 -8.31
N VAL A 140 29.12 7.73 -7.67
CA VAL A 140 29.90 8.95 -7.40
C VAL A 140 30.93 8.76 -6.29
N SER A 141 30.65 7.89 -5.31
CA SER A 141 31.54 7.64 -4.17
C SER A 141 32.68 6.68 -4.52
N ALA A 142 32.48 5.79 -5.49
CA ALA A 142 33.45 4.78 -5.90
C ALA A 142 34.50 5.29 -6.92
N LYS A 143 34.91 6.57 -6.83
CA LYS A 143 35.91 7.18 -7.75
C LYS A 143 37.26 6.47 -7.77
N ASN A 144 37.59 5.74 -6.70
CA ASN A 144 38.87 5.01 -6.56
C ASN A 144 38.77 3.54 -6.97
N VAL A 145 37.61 3.08 -7.43
CA VAL A 145 37.36 1.71 -7.88
C VAL A 145 37.20 1.73 -9.40
N ASP A 146 37.59 0.65 -10.07
CA ASP A 146 37.32 0.49 -11.50
C ASP A 146 35.83 0.71 -11.81
N SER A 147 35.54 1.45 -12.88
CA SER A 147 34.18 1.91 -13.21
C SER A 147 33.19 0.75 -13.38
N LYS A 148 33.65 -0.40 -13.88
CA LYS A 148 32.82 -1.58 -14.09
C LYS A 148 32.43 -2.22 -12.75
N THR A 149 33.37 -2.26 -11.81
CA THR A 149 33.12 -2.78 -10.46
C THR A 149 32.17 -1.84 -9.69
N ALA A 150 32.41 -0.53 -9.75
CA ALA A 150 31.51 0.47 -9.17
C ALA A 150 30.07 0.36 -9.72
N ALA A 151 29.92 0.22 -11.05
CA ALA A 151 28.63 0.04 -11.69
C ALA A 151 27.92 -1.25 -11.29
N THR A 152 28.67 -2.33 -11.12
CA THR A 152 28.11 -3.62 -10.68
C THR A 152 27.58 -3.51 -9.26
N ILE A 153 28.35 -2.92 -8.33
CA ILE A 153 27.93 -2.72 -6.94
C ILE A 153 26.70 -1.81 -6.88
N ALA A 154 26.70 -0.70 -7.62
CA ALA A 154 25.57 0.22 -7.68
C ALA A 154 24.30 -0.48 -8.19
N THR A 155 24.44 -1.32 -9.21
CA THR A 155 23.32 -2.08 -9.79
C THR A 155 22.77 -3.10 -8.80
N VAL A 156 23.63 -3.86 -8.12
CA VAL A 156 23.23 -4.82 -7.09
C VAL A 156 22.51 -4.13 -5.94
N ALA A 157 23.03 -2.99 -5.47
CA ALA A 157 22.39 -2.20 -4.43
C ALA A 157 21.01 -1.67 -4.86
N ARG A 158 20.89 -1.16 -6.09
CA ARG A 158 19.60 -0.72 -6.64
C ARG A 158 18.57 -1.84 -6.67
N TRP A 159 18.98 -3.03 -7.15
CA TRP A 159 18.11 -4.20 -7.20
C TRP A 159 17.69 -4.66 -5.81
N ALA A 160 18.63 -4.69 -4.86
CA ALA A 160 18.31 -5.01 -3.47
C ALA A 160 17.22 -4.07 -2.92
N ILE A 161 17.42 -2.75 -3.03
CA ILE A 161 16.44 -1.76 -2.54
C ILE A 161 15.10 -1.92 -3.26
N ASN A 162 15.08 -2.07 -4.58
CA ASN A 162 13.85 -2.27 -5.33
C ASN A 162 13.07 -3.51 -4.87
N ILE A 163 13.75 -4.63 -4.62
CA ILE A 163 13.12 -5.84 -4.09
C ILE A 163 12.50 -5.56 -2.73
N PHE A 164 13.21 -4.89 -1.82
CA PHE A 164 12.65 -4.52 -0.51
C PHE A 164 11.45 -3.58 -0.62
N VAL A 165 11.50 -2.61 -1.54
CA VAL A 165 10.37 -1.69 -1.79
C VAL A 165 9.16 -2.46 -2.30
N ILE A 166 9.35 -3.37 -3.26
CA ILE A 166 8.26 -4.21 -3.77
C ILE A 166 7.68 -5.07 -2.64
N LEU A 167 8.52 -5.70 -1.82
CA LEU A 167 8.06 -6.48 -0.67
C LEU A 167 7.27 -5.62 0.33
N ALA A 168 7.73 -4.41 0.63
CA ALA A 168 7.02 -3.48 1.51
C ALA A 168 5.66 -3.06 0.93
N VAL A 169 5.60 -2.79 -0.38
CA VAL A 169 4.34 -2.49 -1.09
C VAL A 169 3.38 -3.67 -1.02
N LEU A 170 3.86 -4.90 -1.29
CA LEU A 170 3.04 -6.11 -1.21
C LEU A 170 2.50 -6.34 0.20
N ALA A 171 3.34 -6.14 1.22
CA ALA A 171 2.93 -6.22 2.62
C ALA A 171 1.84 -5.19 2.95
N GLN A 172 1.99 -3.94 2.48
CA GLN A 172 1.00 -2.89 2.69
C GLN A 172 -0.33 -3.19 1.98
N LEU A 173 -0.28 -3.79 0.78
CA LEU A 173 -1.47 -4.26 0.06
C LEU A 173 -2.09 -5.52 0.67
N GLY A 174 -1.53 -6.07 1.74
CA GLY A 174 -2.05 -7.30 2.37
C GLY A 174 -1.86 -8.55 1.52
N VAL A 175 -1.13 -8.47 0.39
CA VAL A 175 -0.93 -9.59 -0.52
C VAL A 175 0.06 -10.56 0.12
N ALA A 176 -0.46 -11.66 0.64
CA ALA A 176 0.31 -12.67 1.37
C ALA A 176 1.24 -12.05 2.42
N ALA A 177 0.73 -11.06 3.18
CA ALA A 177 1.51 -10.29 4.14
C ALA A 177 2.26 -11.17 5.15
N ASP A 178 1.65 -12.28 5.57
CA ASP A 178 2.31 -13.26 6.44
C ASP A 178 3.49 -13.95 5.76
N LEU A 179 3.37 -14.33 4.48
CA LEU A 179 4.49 -14.89 3.73
C LEU A 179 5.63 -13.87 3.61
N VAL A 180 5.31 -12.62 3.25
CA VAL A 180 6.31 -11.55 3.16
C VAL A 180 7.00 -11.32 4.51
N ARG A 181 6.23 -11.28 5.61
CA ARG A 181 6.75 -11.12 6.96
C ARG A 181 7.64 -12.29 7.37
N ILE A 182 7.26 -13.53 7.06
CA ILE A 182 8.07 -14.73 7.32
C ILE A 182 9.38 -14.68 6.53
N LEU A 183 9.33 -14.35 5.23
CA LEU A 183 10.52 -14.23 4.40
C LEU A 183 11.48 -13.15 4.90
N PHE A 184 10.95 -11.97 5.26
CA PHE A 184 11.75 -10.87 5.80
C PHE A 184 12.35 -11.24 7.16
N THR A 185 11.55 -11.79 8.07
CA THR A 185 12.00 -12.23 9.40
C THR A 185 13.08 -13.32 9.27
N GLY A 186 12.88 -14.29 8.37
CA GLY A 186 13.85 -15.35 8.10
C GLY A 186 15.17 -14.81 7.55
N LEU A 187 15.13 -13.87 6.60
CA LEU A 187 16.33 -13.22 6.07
C LEU A 187 17.09 -12.44 7.17
N VAL A 188 16.38 -11.64 7.96
CA VAL A 188 16.98 -10.86 9.05
C VAL A 188 17.55 -11.80 10.11
N ALA A 189 16.84 -12.87 10.47
CA ALA A 189 17.33 -13.87 11.41
C ALA A 189 18.59 -14.56 10.90
N MET A 190 18.64 -14.93 9.61
CA MET A 190 19.84 -15.50 8.99
C MET A 190 21.04 -14.56 9.12
N LEU A 191 20.86 -13.28 8.78
CA LEU A 191 21.93 -12.27 8.88
C LEU A 191 22.34 -12.01 10.33
N ALA A 192 21.39 -11.95 11.25
CA ALA A 192 21.66 -11.77 12.68
C ALA A 192 22.46 -12.94 13.25
N VAL A 193 22.11 -14.18 12.89
CA VAL A 193 22.83 -15.39 13.32
C VAL A 193 24.22 -15.43 12.67
N ALA A 194 24.32 -15.23 11.36
CA ALA A 194 25.60 -15.24 10.66
C ALA A 194 26.54 -14.16 11.18
N GLY A 195 26.05 -12.93 11.33
CA GLY A 195 26.80 -11.82 11.92
C GLY A 195 27.16 -12.10 13.38
N GLY A 196 26.22 -12.56 14.19
CA GLY A 196 26.45 -12.91 15.60
C GLY A 196 27.55 -13.96 15.77
N ILE A 197 27.56 -15.00 14.92
CA ILE A 197 28.61 -16.03 14.92
C ILE A 197 29.95 -15.43 14.45
N ALA A 198 29.96 -14.65 13.38
CA ALA A 198 31.19 -14.04 12.85
C ALA A 198 31.85 -13.11 13.88
N PHE A 199 31.07 -12.25 14.54
CA PHE A 199 31.56 -11.38 15.61
C PHE A 199 31.89 -12.15 16.89
N GLY A 200 31.10 -13.17 17.25
CA GLY A 200 31.34 -14.00 18.43
C GLY A 200 32.65 -14.78 18.35
N LEU A 201 32.89 -15.45 17.23
CA LEU A 201 34.13 -16.19 16.99
C LEU A 201 35.31 -15.24 16.72
N GLY A 202 35.13 -14.18 15.93
CA GLY A 202 36.19 -13.23 15.61
C GLY A 202 36.60 -12.31 16.78
N GLY A 203 35.66 -11.99 17.67
CA GLY A 203 35.87 -11.10 18.83
C GLY A 203 36.24 -11.83 20.13
N GLN A 204 36.32 -13.17 20.11
CA GLN A 204 36.59 -13.99 21.30
C GLN A 204 37.90 -13.57 22.02
N GLY A 205 38.95 -13.25 21.26
CA GLY A 205 40.22 -12.79 21.81
C GLY A 205 40.09 -11.46 22.56
N ALA A 206 39.51 -10.45 21.92
CA ALA A 206 39.31 -9.13 22.53
C ALA A 206 38.40 -9.19 23.78
N ALA A 207 37.40 -10.07 23.77
CA ALA A 207 36.55 -10.32 24.93
C ALA A 207 37.35 -10.94 26.09
N LYS A 208 38.21 -11.93 25.79
CA LYS A 208 39.09 -12.56 26.79
C LYS A 208 40.02 -11.53 27.45
N ASP A 209 40.69 -10.71 26.64
CA ASP A 209 41.63 -9.70 27.13
C ASP A 209 40.93 -8.66 28.02
N SER A 210 39.74 -8.21 27.62
CA SER A 210 38.95 -7.24 28.39
C SER A 210 38.53 -7.79 29.76
N ILE A 211 38.08 -9.05 29.81
CA ILE A 211 37.72 -9.71 31.06
C ILE A 211 38.95 -9.88 31.97
N GLU A 212 40.11 -10.16 31.40
CA GLU A 212 41.35 -10.35 32.16
C GLU A 212 41.83 -9.06 32.83
N VAL A 213 41.69 -7.91 32.16
CA VAL A 213 41.98 -6.58 32.74
C VAL A 213 41.07 -6.28 33.92
N VAL A 214 39.76 -6.51 33.77
CA VAL A 214 38.78 -6.31 34.85
C VAL A 214 39.07 -7.23 36.03
N ARG A 215 39.39 -8.50 35.76
CA ARG A 215 39.75 -9.49 36.78
C ARG A 215 41.01 -9.10 37.55
N LYS A 216 42.01 -8.50 36.91
CA LYS A 216 43.21 -7.99 37.58
C LYS A 216 42.90 -6.79 38.48
N LYS A 217 42.05 -5.86 38.03
CA LYS A 217 41.65 -4.68 38.83
C LYS A 217 40.84 -5.04 40.07
N LEU A 218 40.02 -6.09 40.03
CA LEU A 218 39.22 -6.53 41.17
C LEU A 218 40.00 -7.36 42.20
N LYS A 219 41.23 -7.79 41.87
CA LYS A 219 42.10 -8.56 42.77
C LYS A 219 43.16 -7.71 43.48
N GLN A 220 43.24 -6.41 43.17
CA GLN A 220 43.96 -5.41 43.95
C GLN A 220 43.01 -4.76 44.95
#